data_AF-A0A968NNG3-F1
#
_entry.id   AF-A0A968NNG3-F1
#
_cell.length_a   1.000
_cell.length_b   1.000
_cell.length_c   1.000
_cell.angle_alpha   90.00
_cell.angle_beta   90.00
_cell.angle_gamma   90.00
#
_symmetry.space_group_name_H-M   'P 1'
#
loop_
_entity.id
_entity.type
_entity.pdbx_description
1 polymer ?
#
loop_
_entity_poly.entity_id
_entity_poly.type
_entity_poly.pdbx_seq_one_letter_code
_entity_poly.pdbx_strand_id
1 'polypeptide(L)'
;MVLKLALQQKSDILFSDPDVLVFQAPDEIIQCIRDRAGCFFVEKNAYCVSDWIAKRASQLNLKLTKDFNAGVLFIPQHSMSIELCNALLEGWSPDVPDYFPEQTICDVLMTAAQARPLPTESYVVDNRGMWFWESDADYQPIKVRHFVGNVRHRMYISGYPMIKKAIESQL
;
A
#
# COMPACT_ATOMS: atom_id res chain seq x y z
N MET A 1 7.72 -0.47 -9.49
CA MET A 1 6.64 0.11 -10.34
C MET A 1 6.60 -0.49 -11.75
N VAL A 2 7.69 -0.46 -12.56
CA VAL A 2 7.67 -0.96 -13.95
C VAL A 2 7.10 -2.38 -14.07
N LEU A 3 7.48 -3.27 -13.14
CA LEU A 3 6.94 -4.63 -13.09
C LEU A 3 5.42 -4.66 -12.87
N LYS A 4 4.89 -3.87 -11.92
CA LYS A 4 3.44 -3.79 -11.65
C LYS A 4 2.69 -3.29 -12.89
N LEU A 5 3.22 -2.27 -13.58
CA LEU A 5 2.66 -1.75 -14.83
C LEU A 5 2.69 -2.77 -15.98
N ALA A 6 3.77 -3.54 -16.12
CA ALA A 6 3.87 -4.55 -17.16
C ALA A 6 2.97 -5.76 -16.90
N LEU A 7 2.88 -6.20 -15.63
CA LEU A 7 2.05 -7.34 -15.24
C LEU A 7 0.56 -7.04 -15.37
N GLN A 8 0.12 -5.81 -15.05
CA GLN A 8 -1.31 -5.47 -15.09
C GLN A 8 -1.85 -5.38 -16.52
N GLN A 9 -0.98 -5.38 -17.54
CA GLN A 9 -1.40 -5.57 -18.92
C GLN A 9 -1.84 -7.01 -19.24
N LYS A 10 -1.47 -7.98 -18.38
CA LYS A 10 -1.71 -9.42 -18.62
C LYS A 10 -2.76 -10.02 -17.69
N SER A 11 -2.87 -9.51 -16.47
CA SER A 11 -3.78 -10.02 -15.46
C SER A 11 -4.11 -8.96 -14.42
N ASP A 12 -5.18 -9.17 -13.65
CA ASP A 12 -5.35 -8.46 -12.39
C ASP A 12 -4.18 -8.81 -11.44
N ILE A 13 -3.77 -7.87 -10.58
CA ILE A 13 -2.67 -8.06 -9.62
C ILE A 13 -3.18 -7.82 -8.21
N LEU A 14 -2.97 -8.79 -7.33
CA LEU A 14 -2.93 -8.56 -5.89
C LEU A 14 -1.46 -8.54 -5.45
N PHE A 15 -1.00 -7.41 -4.92
CA PHE A 15 0.36 -7.22 -4.44
C PHE A 15 0.33 -7.04 -2.92
N SER A 16 1.34 -7.61 -2.24
CA SER A 16 1.59 -7.43 -0.82
C SER A 16 3.08 -7.35 -0.56
N ASP A 17 3.48 -6.43 0.31
CA ASP A 17 4.82 -6.39 0.89
C ASP A 17 5.00 -7.58 1.85
N PRO A 18 6.25 -8.04 2.06
CA PRO A 18 6.55 -9.24 2.85
C PRO A 18 6.33 -9.04 4.36
N ASP A 19 6.19 -7.80 4.82
CA ASP A 19 5.91 -7.41 6.21
C ASP A 19 4.45 -7.02 6.43
N VAL A 20 3.55 -7.59 5.63
CA VAL A 20 2.10 -7.51 5.81
C VAL A 20 1.57 -8.83 6.34
N LEU A 21 0.77 -8.78 7.40
CA LEU A 21 0.07 -9.94 7.96
C LEU A 21 -1.44 -9.76 7.89
N VAL A 22 -2.13 -10.87 7.59
CA VAL A 22 -3.58 -10.99 7.57
C VAL A 22 -4.02 -11.80 8.78
N PHE A 23 -4.76 -11.18 9.69
CA PHE A 23 -5.25 -11.79 10.94
C PHE A 23 -6.68 -12.31 10.83
N GLN A 24 -7.47 -11.73 9.92
CA GLN A 24 -8.87 -12.07 9.68
C GLN A 24 -9.16 -12.03 8.18
N ALA A 25 -10.30 -12.57 7.74
CA ALA A 25 -10.69 -12.54 6.33
C ALA A 25 -10.71 -11.10 5.78
N PRO A 26 -9.94 -10.78 4.72
CA PRO A 26 -9.85 -9.43 4.18
C PRO A 26 -10.99 -9.17 3.18
N ASP A 27 -12.23 -9.19 3.66
CA ASP A 27 -13.45 -9.12 2.84
C ASP A 27 -13.48 -7.92 1.89
N GLU A 28 -12.93 -6.78 2.30
CA GLU A 28 -12.90 -5.56 1.51
C GLU A 28 -11.98 -5.69 0.29
N ILE A 29 -10.84 -6.39 0.43
CA ILE A 29 -9.97 -6.72 -0.73
C ILE A 29 -10.67 -7.72 -1.64
N ILE A 30 -11.31 -8.75 -1.07
CA ILE A 30 -12.07 -9.75 -1.83
C ILE A 30 -13.19 -9.07 -2.64
N GLN A 31 -13.88 -8.11 -2.04
CA GLN A 31 -14.93 -7.34 -2.69
C GLN A 31 -14.36 -6.48 -3.83
N CYS A 32 -13.23 -5.81 -3.60
CA CYS A 32 -12.52 -5.05 -4.64
C CYS A 32 -12.13 -5.94 -5.84
N ILE A 33 -11.68 -7.17 -5.59
CA ILE A 33 -11.38 -8.16 -6.63
C ILE A 33 -12.63 -8.50 -7.43
N ARG A 34 -13.74 -8.81 -6.76
CA ARG A 34 -15.02 -9.14 -7.41
C ARG A 34 -15.55 -7.99 -8.27
N ASP A 35 -15.45 -6.77 -7.76
CA ASP A 35 -15.91 -5.57 -8.44
C ASP A 35 -14.93 -5.07 -9.50
N ARG A 36 -13.74 -5.68 -9.60
CA ARG A 36 -12.60 -5.20 -10.40
C ARG A 36 -12.30 -3.72 -10.14
N ALA A 37 -12.45 -3.29 -8.88
CA ALA A 37 -12.16 -1.94 -8.43
C ALA A 37 -10.83 -1.94 -7.69
N GLY A 38 -9.88 -1.10 -8.10
CA GLY A 38 -8.57 -1.05 -7.45
C GLY A 38 -8.67 -0.63 -5.98
N CYS A 39 -7.76 -1.10 -5.15
CA CYS A 39 -7.67 -0.67 -3.75
C CYS A 39 -6.24 -0.60 -3.23
N PHE A 40 -6.04 0.17 -2.16
CA PHE A 40 -4.72 0.43 -1.58
C PHE A 40 -4.79 0.68 -0.07
N PHE A 41 -3.66 0.50 0.62
CA PHE A 41 -3.53 0.88 2.02
C PHE A 41 -3.42 2.39 2.22
N VAL A 42 -3.94 2.88 3.35
CA VAL A 42 -3.78 4.27 3.78
C VAL A 42 -2.89 4.33 5.02
N GLU A 43 -1.85 5.16 4.96
CA GLU A 43 -0.94 5.45 6.06
C GLU A 43 -1.09 6.92 6.47
N LYS A 44 -1.99 7.17 7.43
CA LYS A 44 -2.27 8.54 7.89
C LYS A 44 -1.02 9.18 8.48
N ASN A 45 -0.73 10.41 8.07
CA ASN A 45 0.40 11.22 8.55
C ASN A 45 1.79 10.71 8.11
N ALA A 46 1.86 9.80 7.13
CA ALA A 46 3.12 9.47 6.49
C ALA A 46 3.46 10.54 5.44
N TYR A 47 4.55 11.28 5.67
CA TYR A 47 5.14 12.15 4.66
C TYR A 47 6.01 11.31 3.69
N CYS A 48 5.40 10.33 3.03
CA CYS A 48 6.08 9.39 2.12
C CYS A 48 5.80 9.73 0.66
N VAL A 49 6.11 10.98 0.28
CA VAL A 49 5.85 11.54 -1.05
C VAL A 49 7.16 12.07 -1.66
N SER A 50 7.34 11.78 -2.95
CA SER A 50 8.41 12.34 -3.78
C SER A 50 8.03 13.75 -4.22
N ASP A 51 8.88 14.72 -3.91
CA ASP A 51 8.66 16.13 -4.25
C ASP A 51 8.64 16.34 -5.76
N TRP A 52 9.52 15.64 -6.49
CA TRP A 52 9.59 15.78 -7.95
C TRP A 52 8.32 15.25 -8.61
N ILE A 53 7.91 14.03 -8.27
CA ILE A 53 6.72 13.42 -8.86
C ILE A 53 5.47 14.19 -8.44
N ALA A 54 5.37 14.65 -7.18
CA ALA A 54 4.23 15.45 -6.73
C ALA A 54 4.12 16.78 -7.48
N LYS A 55 5.25 17.48 -7.69
CA LYS A 55 5.30 18.70 -8.50
C LYS A 55 4.88 18.42 -9.95
N ARG A 56 5.39 17.34 -10.54
CA ARG A 56 5.05 16.94 -11.92
C ARG A 56 3.58 16.57 -12.05
N ALA A 57 3.01 15.82 -11.11
CA ALA A 57 1.59 15.50 -11.08
C ALA A 57 0.72 16.75 -10.99
N SER A 58 1.11 17.73 -10.17
CA SER A 58 0.43 19.04 -10.09
C SER A 58 0.44 19.79 -11.42
N GLN A 59 1.57 19.81 -12.14
CA GLN A 59 1.67 20.41 -13.49
C GLN A 59 0.74 19.74 -14.50
N LEU A 60 0.48 18.44 -14.33
CA LEU A 60 -0.42 17.65 -15.17
C LEU A 60 -1.90 17.70 -14.69
N ASN A 61 -2.22 18.52 -13.69
CA ASN A 61 -3.54 18.61 -13.04
C ASN A 61 -4.04 17.27 -12.45
N LEU A 62 -3.11 16.45 -11.96
CA LEU A 62 -3.41 15.17 -11.32
C LEU A 62 -3.49 15.34 -9.80
N LYS A 63 -4.29 14.48 -9.16
CA LYS A 63 -4.46 14.46 -7.70
C LYS A 63 -3.56 13.40 -7.08
N LEU A 64 -3.10 13.69 -5.87
CA LEU A 64 -2.46 12.75 -4.95
C LEU A 64 -3.32 12.63 -3.71
N THR A 65 -3.37 11.43 -3.13
CA THR A 65 -4.01 11.24 -1.82
C THR A 65 -3.07 11.61 -0.67
N LYS A 66 -1.75 11.52 -0.90
CA LYS A 66 -0.65 11.78 0.06
C LYS A 66 -0.52 10.78 1.21
N ASP A 67 -1.62 10.14 1.61
CA ASP A 67 -1.61 9.08 2.62
C ASP A 67 -1.54 7.67 1.99
N PHE A 68 -1.14 7.55 0.73
CA PHE A 68 -1.06 6.27 0.02
C PHE A 68 0.11 5.42 0.52
N ASN A 69 -0.13 4.13 0.77
CA ASN A 69 0.91 3.13 1.05
C ASN A 69 0.84 1.97 0.05
N ALA A 70 1.98 1.62 -0.54
CA ALA A 70 2.08 0.61 -1.59
C ALA A 70 2.12 -0.84 -1.08
N GLY A 71 2.06 -1.04 0.25
CA GLY A 71 2.28 -2.35 0.87
C GLY A 71 1.18 -3.36 0.61
N VAL A 72 -0.04 -2.95 0.33
CA VAL A 72 -1.08 -3.81 -0.25
C VAL A 72 -1.80 -3.05 -1.35
N LEU A 73 -1.89 -3.68 -2.51
CA LEU A 73 -2.56 -3.12 -3.68
C LEU A 73 -3.36 -4.20 -4.38
N PHE A 74 -4.59 -3.89 -4.75
CA PHE A 74 -5.26 -4.60 -5.83
C PHE A 74 -5.33 -3.69 -7.06
N ILE A 75 -4.78 -4.17 -8.17
CA ILE A 75 -4.65 -3.44 -9.42
C ILE A 75 -5.41 -4.23 -10.49
N PRO A 76 -6.59 -3.78 -10.92
CA PRO A 76 -7.31 -4.39 -12.03
C PRO A 76 -6.50 -4.32 -13.32
N GLN A 77 -6.67 -5.30 -14.18
CA GLN A 77 -6.05 -5.35 -15.49
C GLN A 77 -6.36 -4.07 -16.29
N HIS A 78 -5.35 -3.51 -16.95
CA HIS A 78 -5.41 -2.27 -17.73
C HIS A 78 -5.88 -1.02 -16.96
N SER A 79 -5.89 -1.02 -15.63
CA SER A 79 -6.38 0.12 -14.84
C SER A 79 -5.39 1.29 -14.73
N MET A 80 -4.09 1.02 -14.65
CA MET A 80 -3.05 2.06 -14.59
C MET A 80 -2.55 2.42 -16.01
N SER A 81 -2.55 3.70 -16.36
CA SER A 81 -2.06 4.15 -17.68
C SER A 81 -0.53 4.19 -17.74
N ILE A 82 0.03 3.55 -18.77
CA ILE A 82 1.47 3.58 -19.06
C ILE A 82 1.86 4.97 -19.58
N GLU A 83 1.01 5.59 -20.39
CA GLU A 83 1.19 6.93 -20.94
C GLU A 83 1.30 7.96 -19.81
N LEU A 84 0.41 7.85 -18.82
CA LEU A 84 0.46 8.71 -17.63
C LEU A 84 1.73 8.50 -16.82
N CYS A 85 2.16 7.25 -16.63
CA CYS A 85 3.42 6.95 -15.97
C CYS A 85 4.62 7.58 -16.70
N ASN A 86 4.66 7.48 -18.02
CA ASN A 86 5.72 8.09 -18.83
C ASN A 86 5.69 9.63 -18.71
N ALA A 87 4.51 10.24 -18.72
CA ALA A 87 4.35 11.67 -18.54
C ALA A 87 4.80 12.16 -17.14
N LEU A 88 4.61 11.35 -16.09
CA LEU A 88 5.09 11.63 -14.74
C LEU A 88 6.61 11.50 -14.60
N LEU A 89 7.21 10.58 -15.36
CA LEU A 89 8.65 10.34 -15.35
C LEU A 89 9.43 11.25 -16.32
N GLU A 90 8.73 12.01 -17.17
CA GLU A 90 9.38 12.89 -18.14
C GLU A 90 10.29 13.91 -17.43
N GLY A 91 11.58 13.86 -17.77
CA GLY A 91 12.60 14.73 -17.17
C GLY A 91 13.04 14.33 -15.75
N TRP A 92 12.48 13.25 -15.17
CA TRP A 92 12.99 12.69 -13.92
C TRP A 92 14.29 11.92 -14.19
N SER A 93 15.28 12.12 -13.32
CA SER A 93 16.50 11.32 -13.31
C SER A 93 16.61 10.58 -11.98
N PRO A 94 16.92 9.27 -12.01
CA PRO A 94 17.17 8.49 -10.80
C PRO A 94 18.45 8.94 -10.05
N ASP A 95 19.32 9.74 -10.69
CA ASP A 95 20.54 10.26 -10.06
C ASP A 95 20.28 11.37 -9.04
N VAL A 96 19.08 11.95 -9.04
CA VAL A 96 18.65 12.94 -8.06
C VAL A 96 18.04 12.21 -6.87
N PRO A 97 18.57 12.38 -5.64
CA PRO A 97 17.97 11.78 -4.45
C PRO A 97 16.52 12.22 -4.31
N ASP A 98 15.61 11.25 -4.35
CA ASP A 98 14.18 11.48 -4.21
C ASP A 98 13.58 10.33 -3.40
N TYR A 99 12.78 10.67 -2.40
CA TYR A 99 12.23 9.70 -1.46
C TYR A 99 10.87 9.21 -1.96
N PHE A 100 10.67 7.90 -1.94
CA PHE A 100 9.41 7.26 -2.30
C PHE A 100 8.86 7.59 -3.73
N PRO A 101 9.70 7.72 -4.78
CA PRO A 101 9.19 7.99 -6.13
C PRO A 101 8.27 6.88 -6.63
N GLU A 102 8.58 5.61 -6.32
CA GLU A 102 7.73 4.47 -6.70
C GLU A 102 6.32 4.58 -6.10
N GLN A 103 6.25 4.84 -4.80
CA GLN A 103 4.98 4.92 -4.08
C GLN A 103 4.16 6.12 -4.55
N THR A 104 4.82 7.26 -4.80
CA THR A 104 4.17 8.48 -5.27
C THR A 104 3.60 8.31 -6.69
N ILE A 105 4.33 7.65 -7.59
CA ILE A 105 3.81 7.31 -8.91
C ILE A 105 2.60 6.38 -8.78
N CYS A 106 2.67 5.36 -7.91
CA CYS A 106 1.53 4.47 -7.66
C CYS A 106 0.31 5.23 -7.11
N ASP A 107 0.49 6.18 -6.17
CA ASP A 107 -0.59 7.04 -5.66
C ASP A 107 -1.30 7.76 -6.80
N VAL A 108 -0.54 8.44 -7.67
CA VAL A 108 -1.10 9.18 -8.80
C VAL A 108 -1.85 8.25 -9.76
N LEU A 109 -1.23 7.13 -10.15
CA LEU A 109 -1.83 6.21 -11.12
C LEU A 109 -3.09 5.53 -10.57
N MET A 110 -3.06 5.08 -9.31
CA MET A 110 -4.20 4.44 -8.65
C MET A 110 -5.34 5.44 -8.42
N THR A 111 -5.01 6.67 -8.01
CA THR A 111 -5.98 7.75 -7.85
C THR A 111 -6.63 8.11 -9.19
N ALA A 112 -5.84 8.23 -10.27
CA ALA A 112 -6.37 8.46 -11.62
C ALA A 112 -7.26 7.31 -12.10
N ALA A 113 -6.96 6.07 -11.70
CA ALA A 113 -7.76 4.88 -11.96
C ALA A 113 -8.98 4.73 -11.02
N GLN A 114 -9.26 5.73 -10.17
CA GLN A 114 -10.36 5.73 -9.21
C GLN A 114 -10.32 4.55 -8.21
N ALA A 115 -9.12 4.10 -7.86
CA ALA A 115 -8.93 3.11 -6.80
C ALA A 115 -9.43 3.64 -5.45
N ARG A 116 -9.87 2.71 -4.59
CA ARG A 116 -10.49 3.02 -3.30
C ARG A 116 -9.51 2.79 -2.14
N PRO A 117 -9.46 3.69 -1.14
CA PRO A 117 -8.71 3.41 0.07
C PRO A 117 -9.35 2.27 0.86
N LEU A 118 -8.52 1.40 1.45
CA LEU A 118 -8.97 0.42 2.43
C LEU A 118 -9.28 1.10 3.77
N PRO A 119 -10.25 0.57 4.57
CA PRO A 119 -10.66 1.22 5.81
C PRO A 119 -9.58 1.13 6.87
N THR A 120 -9.06 2.28 7.29
CA THR A 120 -7.89 2.41 8.18
C THR A 120 -8.06 1.80 9.57
N GLU A 121 -9.30 1.51 9.93
CA GLU A 121 -9.67 1.04 11.26
C GLU A 121 -9.45 -0.48 11.40
N SER A 122 -9.38 -1.18 10.27
CA SER A 122 -9.10 -2.63 10.18
C SER A 122 -7.95 -2.99 9.23
N TYR A 123 -7.53 -2.05 8.38
CA TYR A 123 -6.37 -2.15 7.48
C TYR A 123 -5.32 -1.15 7.93
N VAL A 124 -4.48 -1.58 8.87
CA VAL A 124 -3.63 -0.70 9.66
C VAL A 124 -2.23 -0.62 9.06
N VAL A 125 -1.82 0.59 8.71
CA VAL A 125 -0.43 0.94 8.42
C VAL A 125 0.00 1.99 9.43
N ASP A 126 0.81 1.59 10.39
CA ASP A 126 1.35 2.50 11.39
C ASP A 126 2.64 1.97 11.99
N ASN A 127 3.27 2.84 12.77
CA ASN A 127 4.48 2.53 13.51
C ASN A 127 4.23 2.30 15.01
N ARG A 128 2.98 2.03 15.44
CA ARG A 128 2.68 1.90 16.87
C ARG A 128 3.40 0.69 17.48
N GLY A 129 4.12 0.94 18.57
CA GLY A 129 4.95 -0.05 19.23
C GLY A 129 6.39 -0.08 18.69
N MET A 130 6.79 0.93 17.90
CA MET A 130 8.18 1.07 17.44
C MET A 130 9.15 1.42 18.58
N TRP A 131 8.65 2.05 19.65
CA TRP A 131 9.45 2.43 20.81
C TRP A 131 9.26 1.47 21.98
N PHE A 132 10.28 1.30 22.82
CA PHE A 132 10.23 0.33 23.93
C PHE A 132 9.18 0.67 25.00
N TRP A 133 8.85 1.95 25.16
CA TRP A 133 7.86 2.44 26.13
C TRP A 133 6.44 2.48 25.54
N GLU A 134 6.30 2.27 24.23
CA GLU A 134 5.01 2.33 23.55
C GLU A 134 4.35 0.95 23.56
N SER A 135 3.07 0.92 23.90
CA SER A 135 2.26 -0.29 23.75
C SER A 135 2.14 -0.69 22.27
N ASP A 136 2.08 -2.00 22.02
CA ASP A 136 1.74 -2.50 20.69
C ASP A 136 0.26 -2.17 20.36
N ALA A 137 -0.12 -2.33 19.08
CA ALA A 137 -1.49 -2.15 18.64
C ALA A 137 -2.43 -3.21 19.26
N ASP A 138 -3.70 -2.86 19.42
CA ASP A 138 -4.74 -3.85 19.64
C ASP A 138 -5.03 -4.58 18.33
N TYR A 139 -4.81 -5.89 18.30
CA TYR A 139 -4.98 -6.73 17.11
C TYR A 139 -6.41 -7.23 16.94
N GLN A 140 -7.29 -7.11 17.94
CA GLN A 140 -8.68 -7.58 17.84
C GLN A 140 -9.48 -6.93 16.68
N PRO A 141 -9.43 -5.60 16.46
CA PRO A 141 -10.13 -4.98 15.33
C PRO A 141 -9.38 -5.09 14.00
N ILE A 142 -8.13 -5.55 14.01
CA ILE A 142 -7.26 -5.52 12.84
C ILE A 142 -7.52 -6.75 11.96
N LYS A 143 -7.87 -6.52 10.70
CA LYS A 143 -7.93 -7.55 9.67
C LYS A 143 -6.57 -7.75 9.01
N VAL A 144 -5.91 -6.66 8.63
CA VAL A 144 -4.59 -6.67 7.98
C VAL A 144 -3.72 -5.58 8.59
N ARG A 145 -2.46 -5.90 8.89
CA ARG A 145 -1.46 -4.92 9.35
C ARG A 145 -0.23 -4.95 8.47
N HIS A 146 0.23 -3.77 8.06
CA HIS A 146 1.56 -3.57 7.48
C HIS A 146 2.52 -3.12 8.58
N PHE A 147 3.55 -3.91 8.86
CA PHE A 147 4.56 -3.62 9.87
C PHE A 147 5.71 -2.77 9.30
N VAL A 148 5.40 -1.52 8.99
CA VAL A 148 6.33 -0.59 8.35
C VAL A 148 7.54 -0.23 9.23
N GLY A 149 8.71 -0.09 8.60
CA GLY A 149 9.93 0.41 9.24
C GLY A 149 10.31 -0.33 10.52
N ASN A 150 10.50 0.42 11.61
CA ASN A 150 11.02 -0.12 12.86
C ASN A 150 10.02 -1.01 13.60
N VAL A 151 8.73 -1.01 13.27
CA VAL A 151 7.75 -1.88 13.93
C VAL A 151 7.82 -3.33 13.43
N ARG A 152 8.62 -3.63 12.38
CA ARG A 152 8.78 -4.99 11.81
C ARG A 152 9.17 -6.07 12.83
N HIS A 153 9.87 -5.71 13.91
CA HIS A 153 10.17 -6.67 14.99
C HIS A 153 8.90 -7.21 15.68
N ARG A 154 7.83 -6.41 15.77
CA ARG A 154 6.52 -6.82 16.34
C ARG A 154 5.83 -7.86 15.46
N MET A 155 6.09 -7.86 14.15
CA MET A 155 5.60 -8.92 13.26
C MET A 155 6.06 -10.30 13.75
N TYR A 156 7.34 -10.41 14.12
CA TYR A 156 7.93 -11.68 14.56
C TYR A 156 7.55 -12.06 15.99
N ILE A 157 7.45 -11.08 16.89
CA ILE A 157 7.23 -11.31 18.33
C ILE A 157 5.74 -11.48 18.66
N SER A 158 4.86 -10.73 18.00
CA SER A 158 3.41 -10.70 18.27
C SER A 158 2.62 -11.30 17.10
N GLY A 159 2.87 -10.80 15.88
CA GLY A 159 2.04 -11.10 14.70
C GLY A 159 2.04 -12.58 14.29
N TYR A 160 3.21 -13.14 13.99
CA TYR A 160 3.32 -14.54 13.60
C TYR A 160 2.83 -15.52 14.67
N PRO A 161 3.17 -15.37 15.97
CA PRO A 161 2.60 -16.21 17.02
C PRO A 161 1.07 -16.19 17.07
N MET A 162 0.44 -15.03 16.86
CA MET A 162 -1.02 -14.93 16.80
C MET A 162 -1.62 -15.72 15.64
N ILE A 163 -1.07 -15.56 14.42
CA ILE A 163 -1.53 -16.30 13.24
C ILE A 163 -1.34 -17.80 13.45
N LYS A 164 -0.18 -18.21 13.96
CA LYS A 164 0.11 -19.62 14.26
C LYS A 164 -0.93 -20.21 15.20
N LYS A 165 -1.23 -19.53 16.31
CA LYS A 165 -2.26 -19.97 17.28
C LYS A 165 -3.64 -20.07 16.63
N ALA A 166 -4.00 -19.12 15.77
CA ALA A 166 -5.29 -19.15 15.06
C ALA A 166 -5.40 -20.36 14.13
N ILE A 167 -4.35 -20.66 13.36
CA ILE A 167 -4.29 -21.85 12.49
C ILE A 167 -4.38 -23.13 13.33
N GLU A 168 -3.62 -23.22 14.43
CA GLU A 168 -3.62 -24.38 15.32
C GLU A 168 -4.99 -24.60 16.00
N SER A 169 -5.76 -23.54 16.27
CA SER A 169 -7.10 -23.65 16.86
C SER A 169 -8.20 -24.08 15.89
N GLN A 170 -7.91 -24.12 14.59
CA GLN A 170 -8.83 -24.58 13.54
C GLN A 170 -8.57 -26.03 13.10
N LEU A 171 -7.49 -26.64 13.60
CA LEU A 171 -7.12 -28.04 13.40
C LEU A 171 -7.54 -28.89 14.61
#